data_AF-A0AAP0WE51-F1
#
_entry.id   AF-A0AAP0WE51-F1
#
_cell.length_a   1.000
_cell.length_b   1.000
_cell.length_c   1.000
_cell.angle_alpha   90.00
_cell.angle_beta   90.00
_cell.angle_gamma   90.00
#
_symmetry.space_group_name_H-M   'P 1'
#
loop_
_entity.id
_entity.type
_entity.pdbx_description
1 polymer ?
#
loop_
_entity_poly.entity_id
_entity_poly.type
_entity_poly.pdbx_seq_one_letter_code
_entity_poly.pdbx_strand_id
1 'polypeptide(L)' 'MAQIINSHVSALNVQVVYRVDGEIKAFSETVVSPLVIDRYLRLEMSDTIGLFVPVGNGQQVNALNIEWFEIERVEAP' A
#
# COMPACT_ATOMS: atom_id res chain seq x y z
N MET A 1 -9.81 27.48 10.22
CA MET A 1 -9.94 26.01 10.39
C MET A 1 -9.45 25.38 9.11
N ALA A 2 -8.31 24.69 9.14
CA ALA A 2 -7.79 24.02 7.96
C ALA A 2 -8.74 22.87 7.61
N GLN A 3 -9.42 22.99 6.47
CA GLN A 3 -10.20 21.91 5.91
C GLN A 3 -9.20 20.85 5.49
N ILE A 4 -9.06 19.79 6.30
CA ILE A 4 -8.37 18.58 5.88
C ILE A 4 -9.23 18.03 4.74
N ILE A 5 -8.80 18.28 3.51
CA ILE A 5 -9.31 17.56 2.35
C ILE A 5 -8.83 16.12 2.57
N ASN A 6 -9.61 15.33 3.31
CA ASN A 6 -9.55 13.88 3.19
C ASN A 6 -10.05 13.61 1.76
N SER A 7 -9.15 13.72 0.79
CA SER A 7 -9.37 13.19 -0.55
C SER A 7 -9.74 11.73 -0.34
N HIS A 8 -11.03 11.40 -0.51
CA HIS A 8 -11.52 10.02 -0.41
C HIS A 8 -10.88 9.24 -1.55
N VAL A 9 -9.68 8.70 -1.32
CA VAL A 9 -9.01 7.81 -2.26
C VAL A 9 -9.89 6.57 -2.40
N SER A 10 -10.51 6.43 -3.57
CA SER A 10 -11.45 5.34 -3.87
C SER A 10 -10.73 4.10 -4.40
N ALA A 11 -9.58 4.28 -5.05
CA ALA A 11 -8.73 3.21 -5.54
C ALA A 11 -7.27 3.66 -5.64
N LEU A 12 -6.35 2.69 -5.50
CA LEU A 12 -4.92 2.87 -5.75
C LEU A 12 -4.45 1.79 -6.73
N ASN A 13 -3.66 2.16 -7.72
CA ASN A 13 -2.77 1.19 -8.37
C ASN A 13 -1.50 1.11 -7.53
N VAL A 14 -1.10 -0.09 -7.15
CA VAL A 14 0.08 -0.30 -6.31
C VAL A 14 1.05 -1.25 -7.00
N GLN A 15 2.34 -0.99 -6.80
CA GLN A 15 3.41 -1.92 -7.08
C GLN A 15 4.29 -2.02 -5.84
N VAL A 16 4.62 -3.24 -5.43
CA VAL A 16 5.43 -3.51 -4.24
C VAL A 16 6.50 -4.53 -4.58
N VAL A 17 7.75 -4.20 -4.29
CA VAL A 17 8.87 -5.12 -4.31
C VAL A 17 9.29 -5.37 -2.87
N TYR A 18 9.32 -6.64 -2.47
CA TYR A 18 9.59 -7.03 -1.09
C TYR A 18 10.45 -8.29 -1.02
N ARG A 19 11.16 -8.45 0.10
CA ARG A 19 11.98 -9.64 0.37
C ARG A 19 11.31 -10.54 1.39
N VAL A 20 11.24 -11.84 1.09
CA VAL A 20 10.81 -12.87 2.06
C VAL A 20 11.70 -14.09 1.90
N ASP A 21 12.21 -14.62 3.00
CA ASP A 21 13.09 -15.81 3.01
C ASP A 21 14.30 -15.72 2.07
N GLY A 22 14.83 -14.50 1.86
CA GLY A 22 15.97 -14.25 0.97
C GLY A 22 15.61 -14.10 -0.51
N GLU A 23 14.35 -14.28 -0.88
CA GLU A 23 13.85 -14.10 -2.25
C GLU A 23 13.19 -12.72 -2.42
N ILE A 24 13.47 -12.08 -3.56
CA ILE A 24 12.79 -10.84 -3.97
C ILE A 24 11.51 -11.22 -4.71
N LYS A 25 10.39 -10.66 -4.29
CA LYS A 25 9.07 -10.85 -4.88
C LYS A 25 8.47 -9.51 -5.26
N ALA A 26 7.59 -9.54 -6.27
CA ALA A 26 6.86 -8.37 -6.73
C ALA A 26 5.35 -8.63 -6.68
N PHE A 27 4.60 -7.61 -6.33
CA PHE A 27 3.14 -7.59 -6.34
C PHE A 27 2.66 -6.32 -7.03
N SER A 28 1.60 -6.43 -7.85
CA SER A 28 0.92 -5.26 -8.40
C SER A 28 -0.55 -5.54 -8.60
N GLU A 29 -1.40 -4.61 -8.16
CA GLU A 29 -2.85 -4.71 -8.26
C GLU A 29 -3.50 -3.34 -8.14
N THR A 30 -4.75 -3.22 -8.60
CA THR A 30 -5.63 -2.10 -8.24
C THR A 30 -6.37 -2.45 -6.95
N VAL A 31 -6.10 -1.72 -5.87
CA VAL A 31 -6.76 -1.92 -4.58
C VAL A 31 -7.91 -0.93 -4.40
N VAL A 32 -9.10 -1.46 -4.11
CA VAL A 32 -10.34 -0.67 -3.91
C VAL A 32 -10.90 -0.77 -2.50
N SER A 33 -10.37 -1.68 -1.69
CA SER A 33 -10.82 -1.85 -0.30
C SER A 33 -10.30 -0.70 0.56
N PRO A 34 -11.16 0.06 1.26
CA PRO A 34 -10.73 1.18 2.10
C PRO A 34 -9.71 0.78 3.16
N LEU A 35 -9.84 -0.41 3.73
CA LEU A 35 -8.89 -0.94 4.71
C LEU A 35 -7.52 -1.18 4.08
N VAL A 36 -7.48 -1.68 2.85
CA VAL A 36 -6.22 -1.96 2.14
C VAL A 36 -5.58 -0.64 1.70
N ILE A 37 -6.39 0.29 1.17
CA ILE A 37 -5.95 1.65 0.80
C ILE A 37 -5.27 2.34 1.99
N ASP A 38 -5.88 2.31 3.19
CA ASP A 38 -5.27 2.89 4.40
C ASP A 38 -3.87 2.33 4.69
N ARG A 39 -3.66 1.01 4.52
CA ARG A 39 -2.34 0.40 4.73
C ARG A 39 -1.29 0.92 3.75
N TYR A 40 -1.65 1.11 2.48
CA TYR A 40 -0.74 1.67 1.48
C TYR A 40 -0.46 3.15 1.70
N LEU A 41 -1.45 3.93 2.12
CA LEU A 41 -1.24 5.34 2.45
C LEU A 41 -0.34 5.50 3.69
N ARG A 42 -0.49 4.63 4.70
CA ARG A 42 0.43 4.61 5.85
C ARG A 42 1.86 4.23 5.45
N LEU A 43 2.01 3.30 4.50
CA LEU A 43 3.31 2.97 3.91
C LEU A 43 3.94 4.19 3.24
N GLU A 44 3.18 4.93 2.42
CA GLU A 44 3.63 6.18 1.77
C GLU A 44 4.07 7.23 2.79
N MET A 45 3.38 7.34 3.92
CA MET A 45 3.70 8.25 5.03
C MET A 45 4.89 7.77 5.90
N SER A 46 5.53 6.65 5.55
CA SER A 46 6.61 6.03 6.33
C SER A 46 6.21 5.61 7.76
N ASP A 47 4.92 5.42 8.04
CA ASP A 47 4.41 4.86 9.30
C ASP A 47 4.45 3.32 9.25
N THR A 48 5.66 2.77 9.35
CA THR A 48 5.93 1.34 9.09
C THR A 48 5.89 0.45 10.34
N ILE A 49 5.81 1.00 11.55
CA ILE A 49 5.87 0.24 12.80
C ILE A 49 4.61 -0.62 12.95
N GLY A 50 4.81 -1.95 12.93
CA GLY A 50 3.69 -2.91 13.01
C GLY A 50 2.77 -2.88 11.78
N LEU A 51 3.20 -2.24 10.68
CA LEU A 51 2.43 -2.17 9.46
C LEU A 51 2.63 -3.44 8.62
N PHE A 52 1.52 -4.09 8.28
CA PHE A 52 1.47 -5.16 7.30
C PHE A 52 0.68 -4.69 6.09
N VAL A 53 1.25 -4.90 4.91
CA VAL A 53 0.72 -4.48 3.63
C VAL A 53 0.31 -5.74 2.86
N PRO A 54 -0.94 -5.83 2.37
CA PRO A 54 -1.37 -6.96 1.54
C PRO A 54 -0.54 -7.08 0.26
N VAL A 55 -0.24 -8.30 -0.20
CA VAL A 55 0.52 -8.55 -1.43
C VAL A 55 -0.12 -9.64 -2.30
N GLY A 56 -1.46 -9.70 -2.26
CA GLY A 56 -2.29 -10.65 -3.01
C GLY A 56 -2.41 -12.02 -2.34
N ASN A 57 -3.33 -12.86 -2.84
CA ASN A 57 -3.54 -14.25 -2.40
C ASN A 57 -3.71 -14.44 -0.88
N GLY A 58 -4.30 -13.45 -0.19
CA GLY A 58 -4.46 -13.46 1.27
C GLY A 58 -3.15 -13.27 2.06
N GLN A 59 -2.04 -13.01 1.36
CA GLN A 59 -0.73 -12.78 1.97
C GLN A 59 -0.57 -11.30 2.34
N GLN A 60 0.23 -11.06 3.38
CA GLN A 60 0.65 -9.74 3.80
C GLN A 60 2.15 -9.77 4.10
N VAL A 61 2.82 -8.65 3.87
CA VAL A 61 4.24 -8.49 4.17
C VAL A 61 4.41 -7.36 5.19
N ASN A 62 5.35 -7.52 6.11
CA ASN A 62 5.74 -6.43 7.01
C ASN A 62 6.35 -5.30 6.16
N ALA A 63 5.96 -4.05 6.41
CA ALA A 63 6.47 -2.88 5.68
C ALA A 63 8.01 -2.77 5.74
N LEU A 64 8.64 -3.29 6.79
CA LEU A 64 10.11 -3.32 6.92
C LEU A 64 10.80 -4.25 5.91
N ASN A 65 10.07 -5.15 5.27
CA ASN A 65 10.58 -6.05 4.25
C ASN A 65 10.36 -5.52 2.82
N ILE A 66 9.72 -4.36 2.67
CA ILE A 66 9.49 -3.70 1.38
C ILE A 66 10.78 -2.97 0.98
N GLU A 67 11.31 -3.31 -0.19
CA GLU A 67 12.51 -2.69 -0.73
C GLU A 67 12.18 -1.46 -1.58
N TRP A 68 11.03 -1.50 -2.26
CA TRP A 68 10.56 -0.43 -3.12
C TRP A 68 9.05 -0.54 -3.31
N PHE A 69 8.38 0.58 -3.46
CA PHE A 69 6.95 0.62 -3.81
C PHE A 69 6.62 1.84 -4.66
N GLU A 70 5.53 1.74 -5.40
CA GLU A 70 4.89 2.82 -6.13
C GLU A 70 3.38 2.78 -5.87
N ILE A 71 2.79 3.96 -5.67
CA ILE A 71 1.36 4.15 -5.42
C ILE A 71 0.86 5.24 -6.34
N GLU A 72 -0.12 4.91 -7.16
CA GLU A 72 -0.84 5.85 -8.00
C GLU A 72 -2.28 5.95 -7.50
N ARG A 73 -2.75 7.19 -7.24
CA ARG A 73 -4.14 7.46 -6.88
C ARG A 73 -4.99 7.45 -8.14
N VAL A 74 -5.98 6.59 -8.19
CA VAL A 74 -6.92 6.54 -9.33
C VAL A 74 -8.06 7.49 -9.04
N GLU A 75 -8.26 8.49 -9.90
CA GLU A 75 -9.44 9.35 -9.82
C GLU A 75 -10.69 8.50 -10.09
N ALA A 76 -11.71 8.66 -9.26
CA ALA A 76 -13.02 8.12 -9.60
C ALA A 76 -13.48 8.79 -10.92
N PRO A 77 -14.07 8.03 -11.85
CA PRO A 77 -14.67 8.62 -13.05
C PRO A 77 -15.77 9.64 -12.71
#